data_AF-A0A3N5WU31-F1
#
_entry.id   AF-A0A3N5WU31-F1
#
_cell.length_a   1.000
_cell.length_b   1.000
_cell.length_c   1.000
_cell.angle_alpha   90.00
_cell.angle_beta   90.00
_cell.angle_gamma   90.00
#
_symmetry.space_group_name_H-M   'P 1'
#
loop_
_entity.id
_entity.type
_entity.pdbx_description
1 polymer ?
#
loop_
_entity_poly.entity_id
_entity_poly.type
_entity_poly.pdbx_seq_one_letter_code
_entity_poly.pdbx_strand_id
1 'polypeptide(L)'
;MKTRFGILPTAVVLVLIGLVCTAPVSAQSFALRVNAGATNPYTDKAGHAWQPDKSYAQGNGFGFVGGDTVDRGSDVKIEGTEDPAIYQTER
;
A
#
# COMPACT_ATOMS: atom_id res chain seq x y z
N MET A 1 -69.60 21.16 14.57
CA MET A 1 -69.57 19.79 15.14
C MET A 1 -68.18 19.53 15.72
N LYS A 2 -68.05 18.65 16.72
CA LYS A 2 -66.79 18.18 17.37
C LYS A 2 -65.70 17.88 16.32
N THR A 3 -64.38 18.07 16.50
CA THR A 3 -63.51 18.58 17.61
C THR A 3 -62.19 19.10 16.95
N ARG A 4 -60.99 19.33 17.52
CA ARG A 4 -60.29 18.97 18.78
C ARG A 4 -59.11 19.96 19.01
N PHE A 5 -58.66 20.18 20.25
CA PHE A 5 -57.32 20.72 20.56
C PHE A 5 -56.28 19.59 20.74
N GLY A 6 -55.04 19.82 20.32
CA GLY A 6 -53.89 18.94 20.58
C GLY A 6 -52.68 19.75 21.03
N ILE A 7 -51.99 19.30 22.08
CA ILE A 7 -50.82 19.96 22.67
C ILE A 7 -49.57 19.13 22.36
N LEU A 8 -48.42 19.80 22.32
CA LEU A 8 -47.07 19.30 22.03
C LEU A 8 -46.67 18.08 22.89
N PRO A 9 -45.65 17.33 22.45
CA PRO A 9 -44.34 17.58 23.07
C PRO A 9 -43.20 17.83 22.07
N THR A 10 -42.19 18.53 22.55
CA THR A 10 -40.94 18.85 21.85
C THR A 10 -40.15 17.59 21.49
N ALA A 11 -39.78 17.41 20.23
CA ALA A 11 -38.81 16.39 19.84
C ALA A 11 -37.39 16.80 20.30
N VAL A 12 -36.87 16.12 21.32
CA VAL A 12 -35.48 16.31 21.78
C VAL A 12 -34.55 15.70 20.74
N VAL A 13 -33.87 16.55 19.96
CA VAL A 13 -32.82 16.13 19.04
C VAL A 13 -31.58 15.75 19.86
N LEU A 14 -31.43 14.44 20.12
CA LEU A 14 -30.23 13.87 20.70
C LEU A 14 -29.07 13.97 19.71
N VAL A 15 -28.30 15.06 19.83
CA VAL A 15 -27.02 15.22 19.12
C VAL A 15 -26.02 14.22 19.71
N LEU A 16 -25.90 13.06 19.07
CA LEU A 16 -24.79 12.14 19.28
C LEU A 16 -23.50 12.82 18.81
N ILE A 17 -22.80 13.49 19.73
CA ILE A 17 -21.46 14.02 19.51
C ILE A 17 -20.54 12.81 19.29
N GLY A 18 -20.27 12.48 18.04
CA GLY A 18 -19.34 11.43 17.67
C GLY A 18 -17.95 11.76 18.21
N LEU A 19 -17.46 10.93 19.13
CA LEU A 19 -16.09 11.04 19.64
C LEU A 19 -15.12 10.69 18.51
N VAL A 20 -14.67 11.71 17.79
CA VAL A 20 -13.62 11.57 16.78
C VAL A 20 -12.29 11.27 17.47
N CYS A 21 -12.02 9.97 17.65
CA CYS A 21 -10.71 9.47 18.08
C CYS A 21 -9.66 9.82 17.01
N THR A 22 -9.05 10.99 17.14
CA THR A 22 -7.91 11.43 16.34
C THR A 22 -6.67 10.60 16.71
N ALA A 23 -6.61 9.37 16.22
CA ALA A 23 -5.41 8.56 16.29
C ALA A 23 -4.25 9.30 15.59
N PRO A 24 -3.04 9.34 16.18
CA PRO A 24 -1.90 9.94 15.52
C PRO A 24 -1.59 9.15 14.24
N VAL A 25 -1.63 9.83 13.09
CA VAL A 25 -1.11 9.25 11.85
C VAL A 25 0.39 9.09 12.03
N SER A 26 0.85 7.84 12.14
CA SER A 26 2.28 7.54 12.14
C SER A 26 2.88 8.07 10.84
N ALA A 27 3.95 8.86 10.95
CA ALA A 27 4.67 9.39 9.80
C ALA A 27 5.49 8.28 9.14
N GLN A 28 4.81 7.43 8.37
CA GLN A 28 5.39 6.33 7.60
C GLN A 28 6.53 6.86 6.74
N SER A 29 7.76 6.39 6.97
CA SER A 29 8.92 6.81 6.18
C SER A 29 8.76 6.36 4.73
N PHE A 30 9.08 7.24 3.78
CA PHE A 30 9.11 6.88 2.37
C PHE A 30 10.24 5.87 2.12
N ALA A 31 9.90 4.71 1.57
CA ALA A 31 10.83 3.63 1.31
C ALA A 31 10.53 2.99 -0.06
N LEU A 32 11.22 3.49 -1.09
CA LEU A 32 11.20 2.91 -2.43
C LEU A 32 11.85 1.52 -2.41
N ARG A 33 11.16 0.53 -3.00
CA ARG A 33 11.67 -0.82 -3.24
C ARG A 33 11.53 -1.16 -4.70
N VAL A 34 12.56 -1.77 -5.28
CA VAL A 34 12.63 -2.19 -6.68
C VAL A 34 13.17 -3.61 -6.68
N ASN A 35 12.45 -4.54 -7.30
CA ASN A 35 12.94 -5.90 -7.50
C ASN A 35 13.82 -5.92 -8.75
N ALA A 36 15.15 -5.95 -8.57
CA ALA A 36 16.12 -5.81 -9.65
C ALA A 36 15.95 -6.92 -10.70
N GLY A 37 16.00 -6.56 -11.99
CA GLY A 37 15.75 -7.49 -13.10
C GLY A 37 14.29 -7.94 -13.29
N ALA A 38 13.41 -7.81 -12.29
CA ALA A 38 12.03 -8.29 -12.40
C ALA A 38 11.14 -7.39 -13.27
N THR A 39 10.33 -8.00 -14.13
CA THR A 39 9.37 -7.30 -15.00
C THR A 39 7.99 -7.09 -14.37
N ASN A 40 7.70 -7.79 -13.27
CA ASN A 40 6.41 -7.75 -12.58
C ASN A 40 6.56 -7.17 -11.16
N PRO A 41 5.53 -6.47 -10.62
CA PRO A 41 5.51 -6.07 -9.21
C PRO A 41 5.41 -7.30 -8.30
N TYR A 42 5.97 -7.18 -7.10
CA TYR A 42 5.90 -8.20 -6.06
C TYR A 42 5.50 -7.57 -4.71
N THR A 43 4.88 -8.35 -3.83
CA THR A 43 4.61 -7.95 -2.44
C THR A 43 5.21 -9.00 -1.53
N ASP A 44 6.11 -8.60 -0.65
CA ASP A 44 6.73 -9.50 0.33
C ASP A 44 5.76 -9.87 1.46
N LYS A 45 6.10 -10.91 2.25
CA LYS A 45 5.26 -11.36 3.38
C LYS A 45 5.10 -10.33 4.49
N ALA A 46 5.98 -9.33 4.58
CA ALA A 46 5.84 -8.19 5.48
C ALA A 46 4.89 -7.11 4.91
N GLY A 47 4.36 -7.29 3.70
CA GLY A 47 3.37 -6.43 3.06
C GLY A 47 3.97 -5.26 2.29
N HIS A 48 5.29 -5.21 2.06
CA HIS A 48 5.87 -4.14 1.26
C HIS A 48 5.74 -4.44 -0.24
N ALA A 49 5.28 -3.45 -1.00
CA ALA A 49 5.30 -3.50 -2.45
C ALA A 49 6.71 -3.20 -3.00
N TRP A 50 7.22 -4.13 -3.81
CA TRP A 50 8.42 -4.00 -4.63
C TRP A 50 7.99 -3.69 -6.07
N GLN A 51 8.45 -2.55 -6.61
CA GLN A 51 8.19 -2.19 -8.00
C GLN A 51 9.01 -3.07 -8.95
N PRO A 52 8.52 -3.36 -10.17
CA PRO A 52 9.38 -3.94 -11.21
C PRO A 52 10.54 -3.00 -11.54
N ASP A 53 11.61 -3.58 -12.05
CA ASP A 53 12.79 -2.84 -12.48
C ASP A 53 12.51 -2.01 -13.74
N LYS A 54 13.21 -0.88 -13.90
CA LYS A 54 13.00 0.04 -15.01
C LYS A 54 14.25 0.85 -15.36
N SER A 55 14.46 1.08 -16.66
CA SER A 55 15.53 1.94 -17.14
C SER A 55 15.33 3.37 -16.62
N TYR A 56 16.43 4.03 -16.27
CA TYR A 56 16.41 5.45 -15.95
C TYR A 56 16.00 6.28 -17.17
N ALA A 57 15.08 7.20 -16.96
CA ALA A 57 14.82 8.31 -17.88
C ALA A 57 14.65 9.59 -17.07
N GLN A 58 15.13 10.71 -17.60
CA GLN A 58 15.02 12.01 -16.96
C GLN A 58 13.54 12.35 -16.69
N GLY A 59 13.21 12.59 -15.42
CA GLY A 59 11.84 12.81 -14.95
C GLY A 59 11.18 11.60 -14.25
N ASN A 60 11.63 10.37 -14.51
CA ASN A 60 11.05 9.14 -13.90
C ASN A 60 11.56 8.83 -12.47
N GLY A 61 12.31 9.76 -11.88
CA GLY A 61 12.87 9.71 -10.52
C GLY A 61 14.08 8.79 -10.38
N PHE A 62 13.88 7.51 -10.66
CA PHE A 62 14.87 6.43 -10.49
C PHE A 62 14.89 5.48 -11.69
N GLY A 63 15.90 4.63 -11.75
CA GLY A 63 16.03 3.51 -12.70
C GLY A 63 17.49 3.12 -12.91
N PHE A 64 17.74 2.04 -13.65
CA PHE A 64 19.10 1.58 -13.99
C PHE A 64 19.67 2.25 -15.26
N VAL A 65 20.98 2.16 -15.46
CA VAL A 65 21.65 2.58 -16.70
C VAL A 65 22.60 1.47 -17.15
N GLY A 66 22.30 0.83 -18.27
CA GLY A 66 23.03 -0.35 -18.75
C GLY A 66 22.80 -1.61 -17.91
N GLY A 67 23.69 -2.58 -18.05
CA GLY A 67 23.57 -3.91 -17.42
C GLY A 67 22.60 -4.83 -18.16
N ASP A 68 22.86 -6.13 -18.07
CA ASP A 68 22.00 -7.19 -18.61
C ASP A 68 20.86 -7.52 -17.63
N THR A 69 20.14 -8.63 -17.83
CA THR A 69 19.13 -9.10 -16.88
C THR A 69 19.07 -10.61 -16.90
N VAL A 70 19.04 -11.23 -15.72
CA VAL A 70 18.84 -12.67 -15.59
C VAL A 70 17.65 -12.91 -14.68
N ASP A 71 16.67 -13.65 -15.19
CA ASP A 71 15.68 -14.36 -14.38
C ASP A 71 16.21 -15.80 -14.19
N ARG A 72 16.42 -16.19 -12.94
CA ARG A 72 16.90 -17.52 -12.56
C ARG A 72 15.75 -18.54 -12.48
N GLY A 73 14.50 -18.09 -12.51
CA GLY A 73 13.30 -18.90 -12.40
C GLY A 73 12.88 -19.21 -10.95
N SER A 74 11.59 -19.47 -10.77
CA SER A 74 10.98 -19.84 -9.47
C SER A 74 11.61 -21.04 -8.79
N ASP A 75 12.20 -21.94 -9.57
CA ASP A 75 12.67 -23.25 -9.14
C ASP A 75 14.07 -23.19 -8.50
N VAL A 76 14.78 -22.06 -8.67
CA VAL A 76 16.07 -21.82 -8.01
C VAL A 76 15.81 -21.47 -6.54
N LYS A 77 16.05 -22.44 -5.66
CA LYS A 77 15.88 -22.28 -4.22
C LYS A 77 16.86 -21.23 -3.67
N ILE A 78 16.30 -20.20 -3.05
CA ILE A 78 17.05 -19.22 -2.24
C ILE A 78 16.91 -19.61 -0.76
N GLU A 79 18.03 -19.79 -0.07
CA GLU A 79 18.06 -20.12 1.36
C GLU A 79 18.04 -18.84 2.22
N GLY A 80 17.56 -18.94 3.47
CA GLY A 80 17.66 -17.85 4.45
C GLY A 80 16.71 -16.67 4.24
N THR A 81 15.82 -16.73 3.26
CA THR A 81 14.74 -15.76 3.03
C THR A 81 13.38 -16.46 3.00
N GLU A 82 12.33 -15.75 3.41
CA GLU A 82 10.94 -16.18 3.20
C GLU A 82 10.36 -15.69 1.86
N ASP A 83 11.02 -14.75 1.21
CA ASP A 83 10.61 -14.03 0.01
C ASP A 83 11.63 -14.26 -1.13
N PRO A 84 11.74 -15.48 -1.70
CA PRO A 84 12.78 -15.81 -2.68
C PRO A 84 12.66 -15.01 -4.00
N ALA A 85 11.46 -14.54 -4.34
CA ALA A 85 11.18 -13.87 -5.62
C ALA A 85 11.91 -12.51 -5.80
N ILE A 86 12.43 -11.89 -4.74
CA ILE A 86 13.28 -10.68 -4.83
C ILE A 86 14.79 -11.00 -4.94
N TYR A 87 15.13 -12.28 -4.99
CA TYR A 87 16.50 -12.81 -5.12
C TYR A 87 16.64 -13.79 -6.30
N GLN A 88 15.56 -14.04 -7.06
CA GLN A 88 15.54 -14.89 -8.25
C GLN A 88 15.75 -14.10 -9.54
N THR A 89 15.75 -12.77 -9.49
CA THR A 89 16.07 -11.88 -10.63
C THR A 89 17.22 -10.94 -10.27
N GLU A 90 18.05 -10.58 -11.26
CA GLU A 90 19.22 -9.70 -11.06
C GLU A 90 19.54 -8.82 -12.27
N ARG A 91 20.28 -7.73 -12.01
CA ARG A 91 20.92 -6.78 -12.95
C ARG A 91 22.22 -6.26 -12.35
#